data_AF-A0A0J6D1B8-F1
#
_entry.id   AF-A0A0J6D1B8-F1
#
_cell.length_a   1.000
_cell.length_b   1.000
_cell.length_c   1.000
_cell.angle_alpha   90.00
_cell.angle_beta   90.00
_cell.angle_gamma   90.00
#
_symmetry.space_group_name_H-M   'P 1'
#
loop_
_entity.id
_entity.type
_entity.pdbx_description
1 polymer ?
#
loop_
_entity_poly.entity_id
_entity_poly.type
_entity_poly.pdbx_seq_one_letter_code
_entity_poly.pdbx_strand_id
1 'polypeptide(L)'
;MVMVIGYVVAFLSALVALELGKGKAIEGKLKVWGIAIMLPISPALSIAIGLTYAVIVQDPWTGLIFWFILPFIFMTGLILLLIGNYL
;
A
#
# COMPACT_ATOMS: atom_id res chain seq x y z
N MET A 1 12.21 -14.67 0.63
CA MET A 1 11.57 -14.60 -0.71
C MET A 1 10.28 -13.76 -0.68
N VAL A 2 9.31 -14.06 0.19
CA VAL A 2 8.03 -13.32 0.27
C VAL A 2 8.19 -11.82 0.58
N MET A 3 9.10 -11.44 1.46
CA MET A 3 9.38 -10.02 1.79
C MET A 3 9.76 -9.20 0.55
N VAL A 4 10.68 -9.71 -0.28
CA VAL A 4 11.16 -9.03 -1.50
C VAL A 4 10.01 -8.88 -2.50
N ILE A 5 9.18 -9.90 -2.63
CA ILE A 5 8.00 -9.86 -3.53
C ILE A 5 7.04 -8.76 -3.10
N GLY A 6 6.78 -8.61 -1.80
CA GLY A 6 5.87 -7.55 -1.30
C GLY A 6 6.35 -6.14 -1.66
N TYR A 7 7.64 -5.85 -1.52
CA TYR A 7 8.20 -4.56 -1.95
C TYR A 7 8.14 -4.36 -3.46
N VAL A 8 8.40 -5.41 -4.26
CA VAL A 8 8.30 -5.35 -5.72
C VAL A 8 6.86 -5.08 -6.16
N VAL A 9 5.88 -5.77 -5.56
CA VAL A 9 4.46 -5.56 -5.87
C VAL A 9 4.02 -4.14 -5.52
N ALA A 10 4.42 -3.61 -4.36
CA ALA A 10 4.13 -2.24 -3.98
C ALA A 10 4.73 -1.23 -4.98
N PHE A 11 5.97 -1.45 -5.41
CA PHE A 11 6.64 -0.61 -6.39
C PHE A 11 5.97 -0.65 -7.77
N LEU A 12 5.67 -1.85 -8.29
CA LEU A 12 4.96 -2.01 -9.55
C LEU A 12 3.58 -1.37 -9.52
N SER A 13 2.87 -1.48 -8.39
CA SER A 13 1.56 -0.87 -8.20
C SER A 13 1.63 0.65 -8.22
N ALA A 14 2.68 1.24 -7.64
CA ALA A 14 2.93 2.67 -7.72
C ALA A 14 3.23 3.12 -9.16
N LEU A 15 4.00 2.34 -9.93
CA LEU A 15 4.25 2.63 -11.35
C LEU A 15 2.96 2.59 -12.17
N VAL A 16 2.11 1.57 -11.96
CA VAL A 16 0.81 1.47 -12.63
C VAL A 16 -0.09 2.64 -12.25
N ALA A 17 -0.13 3.03 -10.98
CA ALA A 17 -0.90 4.18 -10.52
C ALA A 17 -0.42 5.50 -11.15
N LEU A 18 0.90 5.67 -11.31
CA LEU A 18 1.49 6.81 -12.00
C LEU A 18 1.03 6.89 -13.46
N GLU A 19 1.13 5.79 -14.20
CA GLU A 19 0.70 5.75 -15.61
C GLU A 19 -0.81 5.99 -15.74
N LEU A 20 -1.64 5.33 -14.92
CA LEU A 20 -3.10 5.49 -14.91
C LEU A 20 -3.56 6.90 -14.47
N GLY A 21 -2.71 7.63 -13.75
CA GLY A 21 -2.96 9.01 -13.33
C GLY A 21 -2.57 10.05 -14.39
N LYS A 22 -1.80 9.70 -15.43
CA LYS A 22 -1.40 10.66 -16.47
C LYS A 22 -2.62 11.15 -17.26
N GLY A 23 -2.64 12.45 -17.56
CA GLY A 23 -3.73 13.09 -18.31
C GLY A 23 -5.04 13.27 -17.53
N LYS A 24 -5.15 12.77 -16.29
CA LYS A 24 -6.32 12.98 -15.44
C LYS A 24 -6.25 14.31 -14.68
N ALA A 25 -7.43 14.88 -14.42
CA ALA A 25 -7.62 15.96 -13.44
C ALA A 25 -7.21 15.51 -12.02
N ILE A 26 -7.10 16.47 -11.10
CA ILE A 26 -6.61 16.23 -9.73
C ILE A 26 -7.49 15.18 -9.01
N GLU A 27 -8.82 15.33 -9.09
CA GLU A 27 -9.80 14.37 -8.55
C GLU A 27 -9.56 12.94 -9.05
N GLY A 28 -9.31 12.77 -10.35
CA GLY A 28 -9.07 11.48 -10.99
C GLY A 28 -7.76 10.84 -10.56
N LYS A 29 -6.70 11.64 -10.38
CA LYS A 29 -5.42 11.17 -9.85
C LYS A 29 -5.56 10.70 -8.41
N LEU A 30 -6.28 11.44 -7.59
CA LEU A 30 -6.53 11.08 -6.18
C LEU A 30 -7.28 9.76 -6.06
N LYS A 31 -8.31 9.52 -6.88
CA LYS A 31 -9.02 8.22 -6.93
C LYS A 31 -8.09 7.07 -7.31
N VAL A 32 -7.27 7.24 -8.36
CA VAL A 32 -6.33 6.20 -8.82
C VAL A 32 -5.32 5.86 -7.72
N TRP A 33 -4.74 6.88 -7.07
CA TRP A 33 -3.82 6.67 -5.95
C TRP A 33 -4.49 6.05 -4.73
N GLY A 34 -5.71 6.47 -4.40
CA GLY A 34 -6.49 5.89 -3.30
C GLY A 34 -6.69 4.38 -3.49
N ILE A 35 -7.16 3.95 -4.67
CA ILE A 35 -7.35 2.53 -5.00
C ILE A 35 -6.02 1.77 -4.96
N ALA A 36 -4.97 2.32 -5.56
CA ALA A 36 -3.65 1.69 -5.60
C ALA A 36 -3.05 1.51 -4.19
N ILE A 37 -3.24 2.50 -3.31
CA ILE A 37 -2.78 2.42 -1.92
C ILE A 37 -3.59 1.38 -1.15
N MET A 38 -4.91 1.37 -1.30
CA MET A 38 -5.79 0.45 -0.58
C MET A 38 -5.57 -1.01 -0.97
N LEU A 39 -5.58 -1.31 -2.27
CA LEU A 39 -5.69 -2.69 -2.74
C LEU A 39 -4.33 -3.40 -2.87
N PRO A 40 -3.42 -3.00 -3.78
CA PRO A 40 -2.18 -3.73 -3.94
C PRO A 40 -1.04 -3.24 -3.03
N ILE A 41 -0.93 -1.95 -2.72
CA ILE A 41 0.22 -1.42 -1.96
C ILE A 41 0.10 -1.75 -0.47
N SER A 42 -1.06 -1.48 0.17
CA SER A 42 -1.19 -1.67 1.62
C SER A 42 -0.94 -3.11 2.08
N PRO A 43 -1.52 -4.17 1.45
CA PRO A 43 -1.33 -5.53 1.92
C PRO A 43 0.09 -6.02 1.61
N ALA A 44 0.64 -5.61 0.46
CA ALA A 44 1.99 -6.00 0.06
C ALA A 44 3.05 -5.39 1.00
N LEU A 45 2.94 -4.10 1.32
CA LEU A 45 3.85 -3.43 2.24
C LEU A 45 3.69 -3.94 3.68
N SER A 46 2.46 -4.11 4.17
CA SER A 46 2.24 -4.56 5.54
C SER A 46 2.85 -5.93 5.78
N ILE A 47 2.63 -6.88 4.86
CA ILE A 47 3.20 -8.24 4.95
C ILE A 47 4.72 -8.19 4.81
N ALA A 48 5.26 -7.41 3.87
CA ALA A 48 6.70 -7.29 3.69
C ALA A 48 7.39 -6.74 4.95
N ILE A 49 6.84 -5.67 5.55
CA ILE A 49 7.37 -5.07 6.78
C ILE A 49 7.23 -6.03 7.96
N GLY A 50 6.06 -6.64 8.15
CA GLY A 50 5.84 -7.57 9.26
C GLY A 50 6.78 -8.77 9.21
N LEU A 51 6.94 -9.38 8.03
CA LEU A 51 7.89 -10.50 7.86
C LEU A 51 9.34 -10.05 8.05
N THR A 52 9.71 -8.85 7.59
CA THR A 52 11.07 -8.31 7.79
C THR A 52 11.35 -8.13 9.27
N TYR A 53 10.38 -7.60 10.02
CA TYR A 53 10.49 -7.43 11.45
C TYR A 53 10.62 -8.78 12.19
N ALA A 54 9.81 -9.78 11.82
CA ALA A 54 9.90 -11.13 12.38
C ALA A 54 11.28 -11.78 12.19
N VAL A 55 11.89 -11.57 11.03
CA VAL A 55 13.24 -12.09 10.74
C VAL A 55 14.30 -11.38 11.56
N ILE A 56 14.19 -10.05 11.72
CA ILE A 56 15.15 -9.26 12.52
C ILE A 56 15.09 -9.65 13.99
N VAL A 57 13.89 -9.79 14.55
CA VAL A 57 13.68 -10.13 15.97
C VAL A 57 13.84 -11.63 16.23
N GLN A 58 13.91 -12.45 15.17
CA GLN A 58 13.93 -13.92 15.22
C GLN A 58 12.73 -14.53 15.97
N ASP A 59 11.59 -13.84 15.93
CA ASP A 59 10.34 -14.29 16.53
C ASP A 59 9.19 -14.21 15.51
N PRO A 60 8.63 -15.35 15.04
CA PRO A 60 7.53 -15.37 14.09
C PRO A 60 6.28 -14.61 14.55
N TRP A 61 6.03 -14.53 15.86
CA TRP A 61 4.84 -13.87 16.41
C TRP A 61 4.89 -12.36 16.21
N THR A 62 6.08 -11.76 16.23
CA THR A 62 6.24 -10.33 15.93
C THR A 62 5.84 -9.97 14.50
N GLY A 63 5.80 -10.94 13.59
CA GLY A 63 5.30 -10.75 12.24
C GLY A 63 3.86 -10.24 12.20
N LEU A 64 3.04 -10.57 13.20
CA LEU A 64 1.65 -10.13 13.33
C LEU A 64 1.50 -8.60 13.44
N ILE A 65 2.59 -7.85 13.60
CA ILE A 65 2.57 -6.39 13.51
C ILE A 65 1.98 -5.88 12.18
N PHE A 66 2.02 -6.71 11.11
CA PHE A 66 1.38 -6.36 9.84
C PHE A 66 -0.12 -6.06 9.99
N TRP A 67 -0.82 -6.68 10.95
CA TRP A 67 -2.24 -6.43 11.22
C TRP A 67 -2.51 -5.01 11.69
N PHE A 68 -1.53 -4.37 12.34
CA PHE A 68 -1.61 -2.98 12.74
C PHE A 68 -1.15 -2.06 11.62
N ILE A 69 -0.10 -2.42 10.88
CA ILE A 69 0.44 -1.60 9.78
C ILE A 69 -0.56 -1.48 8.62
N LEU A 70 -1.22 -2.58 8.26
CA LEU A 70 -2.18 -2.63 7.16
C LEU A 70 -3.28 -1.56 7.26
N PRO A 71 -4.06 -1.44 8.35
CA PRO A 71 -5.11 -0.44 8.45
C PRO A 71 -4.57 0.98 8.39
N PHE A 72 -3.39 1.27 8.94
CA PHE A 72 -2.81 2.61 8.82
C PHE A 72 -2.53 3.00 7.36
N ILE A 73 -1.90 2.10 6.58
CA ILE A 73 -1.62 2.38 5.17
C ILE A 73 -2.93 2.42 4.38
N PHE A 74 -3.84 1.49 4.61
CA PHE A 74 -5.15 1.45 3.96
C PHE A 74 -5.95 2.74 4.17
N MET A 75 -5.95 3.27 5.40
CA MET A 75 -6.65 4.51 5.73
C MET A 75 -6.12 5.71 4.93
N THR A 76 -4.82 5.77 4.64
CA THR A 76 -4.28 6.84 3.78
C THR A 76 -4.86 6.77 2.36
N GLY A 77 -5.00 5.56 1.80
CA GLY A 77 -5.65 5.34 0.52
C GLY A 77 -7.15 5.68 0.56
N LEU A 78 -7.85 5.33 1.65
CA LEU A 78 -9.26 5.67 1.85
C LEU A 78 -9.46 7.20 1.84
N ILE A 79 -8.62 7.94 2.57
CA ILE A 79 -8.68 9.41 2.63
C ILE A 79 -8.47 10.01 1.24
N LEU A 80 -7.47 9.56 0.50
CA LEU A 80 -7.22 10.02 -0.88
C LEU A 80 -8.41 9.77 -1.80
N LEU A 81 -9.05 8.59 -1.67
CA LEU A 81 -10.22 8.24 -2.45
C LEU A 81 -11.43 9.13 -2.13
N LEU A 82 -11.66 9.40 -0.84
CA LEU A 82 -12.71 10.31 -0.39
C LEU A 82 -12.47 11.72 -0.95
N ILE A 83 -11.26 12.28 -0.75
CA ILE A 83 -10.93 13.62 -1.28
C ILE A 83 -11.16 13.67 -2.79
N GLY A 84 -10.69 12.66 -3.53
CA GLY A 84 -10.90 12.59 -4.98
C GLY A 84 -12.37 12.53 -5.41
N ASN A 85 -13.29 12.07 -4.55
CA ASN A 85 -14.73 12.06 -4.84
C ASN A 85 -15.44 13.36 -4.46
N TYR A 86 -14.86 14.18 -3.58
CA TYR A 86 -15.43 15.44 -3.11
C TYR A 86 -14.79 16.68 -3.74
N LEU A 87 -13.64 16.54 -4.41
CA LEU A 87 -13.04 17.54 -5.30
C LEU A 87 -13.72 17.53 -6.67
#